data_AF-A0A853LQL1-F1
#
_entry.id   AF-A0A853LQL1-F1
#
_cell.length_a   1.000
_cell.length_b   1.000
_cell.length_c   1.000
_cell.angle_alpha   90.00
_cell.angle_beta   90.00
_cell.angle_gamma   90.00
#
_symmetry.space_group_name_H-M   'P 1'
#
loop_
_entity.id
_entity.type
_entity.pdbx_description
1 polymer ?
#
loop_
_entity_poly.entity_id
_entity_poly.type
_entity_poly.pdbx_seq_one_letter_code
_entity_poly.pdbx_strand_id
1 'polypeptide(L)'
;MCGTGFAGRSDAVYCSSACRQKAHRARTARRVNALRERVGQTPGAARERAEATRELQRSAARSIERARQQLDRSRQLFQVSERRLQESDALRRRTPPPEPTVEPPNASAERAPWRGN
;
A
#
# COMPACT_ATOMS: atom_id res chain seq x y z
N MET A 1 45.62 25.01 -14.70
CA MET A 1 44.38 25.39 -15.42
C MET A 1 43.21 24.51 -15.00
N CYS A 2 41.99 25.01 -15.20
CA CYS A 2 40.68 24.40 -14.92
C CYS A 2 40.39 23.15 -15.78
N GLY A 3 41.36 22.25 -15.92
CA GLY A 3 41.33 21.12 -16.83
C GLY A 3 40.44 19.95 -16.39
N THR A 4 40.00 19.19 -17.37
CA THR A 4 39.27 17.93 -17.28
C THR A 4 40.18 16.82 -16.75
N GLY A 5 40.38 16.77 -15.43
CA GLY A 5 41.21 15.72 -14.80
C GLY A 5 41.66 16.03 -13.38
N PHE A 6 40.86 16.80 -12.64
CA PHE A 6 41.35 17.40 -11.39
C PHE A 6 41.31 16.40 -10.21
N ALA A 7 42.47 15.88 -9.84
CA ALA A 7 42.71 15.17 -8.58
C ALA A 7 43.23 16.17 -7.53
N GLY A 8 42.33 16.97 -6.96
CA GLY A 8 42.69 18.03 -6.02
C GLY A 8 43.36 17.51 -4.76
N ARG A 9 44.58 17.97 -4.48
CA ARG A 9 45.25 17.76 -3.18
C ARG A 9 44.67 18.68 -2.11
N SER A 10 44.79 18.30 -0.83
CA SER A 10 44.25 19.05 0.32
C SER A 10 44.89 20.43 0.45
N ASP A 11 46.17 20.51 0.11
CA ASP A 11 47.10 21.62 0.25
C ASP A 11 47.19 22.52 -0.99
N ALA A 12 46.46 22.20 -2.07
CA ALA A 12 46.52 22.98 -3.30
C ALA A 12 45.91 24.38 -3.12
N VAL A 13 46.56 25.40 -3.66
CA VAL A 13 45.99 26.75 -3.80
C VAL A 13 45.05 26.74 -5.02
N TYR A 14 43.79 27.12 -4.80
CA TYR A 14 42.75 27.11 -5.82
C TYR A 14 42.53 28.52 -6.37
N CYS A 15 42.40 28.66 -7.68
CA CYS A 15 42.16 29.96 -8.32
C CYS A 15 40.80 30.58 -7.98
N SER A 16 39.82 29.79 -7.54
CA SER A 16 38.49 30.28 -7.16
C SER A 16 37.77 29.32 -6.20
N SER A 17 36.70 29.82 -5.57
CA SER A 17 35.78 29.03 -4.74
C SER A 17 35.12 27.89 -5.53
N ALA A 18 34.76 28.14 -6.80
CA ALA A 18 34.18 27.13 -7.69
C ALA A 18 35.14 25.96 -7.92
N CYS A 19 36.43 26.24 -8.16
CA CYS A 19 37.45 25.19 -8.30
C CYS A 19 37.65 24.39 -7.01
N ARG A 20 37.59 25.04 -5.84
CA ARG A 20 37.63 24.37 -4.52
C ARG A 20 36.42 23.43 -4.32
N GLN A 21 35.22 23.86 -4.71
CA GLN A 21 34.02 23.02 -4.61
C GLN A 21 34.07 21.81 -5.57
N LYS A 22 34.51 22.01 -6.81
CA LYS A 22 34.72 20.91 -7.78
C LYS A 22 35.69 19.86 -7.23
N ALA A 23 36.80 20.32 -6.66
CA ALA A 23 37.79 19.47 -6.00
C ALA A 23 37.21 18.66 -4.84
N HIS A 24 36.45 19.33 -3.96
CA HIS A 24 35.78 18.69 -2.84
C HIS A 24 34.81 17.61 -3.31
N ARG A 25 33.92 17.93 -4.25
CA ARG A 25 32.96 16.97 -4.82
C ARG A 25 33.67 15.77 -5.44
N ALA A 26 34.74 15.98 -6.21
CA ALA A 26 35.52 14.91 -6.81
C ALA A 26 36.17 13.99 -5.75
N ARG A 27 36.75 14.55 -4.68
CA ARG A 27 37.31 13.75 -3.58
C ARG A 27 36.24 12.95 -2.84
N THR A 28 35.10 13.58 -2.54
CA THR A 28 33.98 12.90 -1.88
C THR A 28 33.47 11.75 -2.74
N ALA A 29 33.30 11.96 -4.04
CA ALA A 29 32.89 10.91 -4.97
C ALA A 29 33.90 9.74 -5.00
N ARG A 30 35.21 10.02 -5.08
CA ARG A 30 36.25 8.97 -5.01
C ARG A 30 36.21 8.21 -3.69
N ARG A 31 36.04 8.91 -2.56
CA ARG A 31 35.95 8.27 -1.23
C ARG A 31 34.73 7.37 -1.12
N VAL A 32 33.57 7.82 -1.62
CA VAL A 32 32.35 7.01 -1.68
C VAL A 32 32.53 5.79 -2.58
N ASN A 33 33.16 5.95 -3.74
CA ASN A 33 33.43 4.81 -4.64
C ASN A 33 34.39 3.80 -4.01
N ALA A 34 35.49 4.25 -3.39
CA ALA A 34 36.41 3.37 -2.68
C ALA A 34 35.73 2.63 -1.52
N LEU A 35 34.82 3.29 -0.79
CA LEU A 35 34.00 2.64 0.24
C LEU A 35 33.05 1.60 -0.37
N ARG A 36 32.39 1.91 -1.50
CA ARG A 36 31.51 0.97 -2.21
C ARG A 36 32.28 -0.25 -2.72
N GLU A 37 33.48 -0.08 -3.24
CA GLU A 37 34.36 -1.17 -3.67
C GLU A 37 34.74 -2.05 -2.49
N ARG A 38 35.15 -1.47 -1.35
CA ARG A 38 35.47 -2.22 -0.13
C ARG A 38 34.28 -3.02 0.41
N VAL A 39 33.09 -2.42 0.43
CA VAL A 39 31.85 -3.10 0.84
C VAL A 39 31.41 -4.16 -0.20
N GLY A 40 31.73 -3.95 -1.48
CA GLY A 40 31.51 -4.96 -2.53
C GLY A 40 32.48 -6.14 -2.45
N GLN A 41 33.68 -5.92 -1.89
CA GLN A 41 34.73 -6.92 -1.74
C GLN A 41 34.64 -7.72 -0.43
N THR A 42 33.79 -7.33 0.52
CA THR A 42 33.55 -8.13 1.74
C THR A 42 33.00 -9.51 1.35
N PRO A 43 33.75 -10.60 1.63
CA PRO A 43 33.25 -11.95 1.40
C PRO A 43 31.95 -12.14 2.18
N GLY A 44 30.87 -12.55 1.51
CA GLY A 44 29.55 -12.73 2.12
C GLY A 44 28.55 -11.60 1.88
N ALA A 45 28.98 -10.34 1.73
CA ALA A 45 28.06 -9.20 1.56
C ALA A 45 27.22 -9.29 0.28
N ALA A 46 27.78 -9.80 -0.82
CA ALA A 46 27.04 -10.03 -2.06
C ALA A 46 25.99 -11.16 -1.91
N ARG A 47 26.35 -12.21 -1.16
CA ARG A 47 25.46 -13.34 -0.89
C ARG A 47 24.31 -12.94 0.03
N GLU A 48 24.60 -12.23 1.11
CA GLU A 48 23.59 -11.70 2.03
C GLU A 48 22.61 -10.76 1.32
N ARG A 49 23.10 -9.87 0.45
CA ARG A 49 22.23 -9.01 -0.38
C ARG A 49 21.35 -9.81 -1.33
N ALA A 50 21.90 -10.85 -1.97
CA ALA A 50 21.13 -11.72 -2.85
C ALA A 50 20.05 -12.51 -2.08
N GLU A 51 20.39 -13.02 -0.89
CA GLU A 51 19.47 -13.73 -0.01
C GLU A 51 18.35 -12.81 0.51
N ALA A 52 18.70 -11.59 0.96
CA ALA A 52 17.73 -10.57 1.36
C ALA A 52 16.78 -10.19 0.20
N THR A 53 17.32 -10.04 -1.02
CA THR A 53 16.51 -9.75 -2.21
C THR A 53 15.56 -10.90 -2.53
N ARG A 54 16.03 -12.16 -2.43
CA ARG A 54 15.18 -13.35 -2.63
C ARG A 54 14.10 -13.46 -1.55
N GLU A 55 14.39 -13.11 -0.31
CA GLU A 55 13.38 -13.11 0.76
C GLU A 55 12.32 -12.04 0.52
N LEU A 56 12.73 -10.83 0.12
CA LEU A 56 11.82 -9.75 -0.27
C LEU A 56 10.90 -10.18 -1.41
N GLN A 57 11.45 -10.81 -2.45
CA GLN A 57 10.66 -11.33 -3.57
C GLN A 57 9.64 -12.38 -3.12
N ARG A 58 10.05 -13.33 -2.28
CA ARG A 58 9.15 -14.35 -1.71
C ARG A 58 8.06 -13.73 -0.85
N SER A 59 8.40 -12.74 -0.03
CA SER A 59 7.44 -12.00 0.80
C SER A 59 6.42 -11.23 -0.04
N ALA A 60 6.88 -10.55 -1.10
CA ALA A 60 6.02 -9.85 -2.03
C ALA A 60 5.07 -10.81 -2.76
N ALA A 61 5.57 -11.94 -3.26
CA ALA A 61 4.76 -12.96 -3.91
C ALA A 61 3.65 -13.50 -2.98
N ARG A 62 4.00 -13.86 -1.74
CA ARG A 62 3.02 -14.30 -0.72
C ARG A 62 1.97 -13.23 -0.41
N SER A 63 2.35 -11.96 -0.44
CA SER A 63 1.44 -10.86 -0.16
C SER A 63 0.46 -10.63 -1.32
N ILE A 64 0.94 -10.73 -2.56
CA ILE A 64 0.10 -10.67 -3.77
C ILE A 64 -0.87 -11.85 -3.80
N GLU A 65 -0.42 -13.06 -3.50
CA GLU A 65 -1.27 -14.24 -3.45
C GLU A 65 -2.40 -14.09 -2.43
N ARG A 66 -2.08 -13.65 -1.20
CA ARG A 66 -3.09 -13.36 -0.18
C ARG A 66 -4.08 -12.29 -0.63
N ALA A 67 -3.61 -11.21 -1.26
CA ALA A 67 -4.50 -10.18 -1.79
C ALA A 67 -5.48 -10.73 -2.83
N ARG A 68 -5.01 -11.60 -3.74
CA ARG A 68 -5.88 -12.28 -4.71
C ARG A 68 -6.94 -13.14 -4.02
N GLN A 69 -6.55 -13.95 -3.04
CA GLN A 69 -7.49 -14.76 -2.27
C GLN A 69 -8.57 -13.92 -1.56
N GLN A 70 -8.21 -12.74 -1.03
CA GLN A 70 -9.19 -11.83 -0.41
C GLN A 70 -10.16 -11.25 -1.44
N LEU A 71 -9.67 -10.87 -2.63
CA LEU A 71 -10.53 -10.38 -3.71
C LEU A 71 -11.51 -11.46 -4.19
N ASP A 72 -11.04 -12.69 -4.35
CA ASP A 72 -11.90 -13.81 -4.77
C ASP A 72 -12.96 -14.11 -3.70
N ARG A 73 -12.58 -14.10 -2.42
CA ARG A 73 -13.53 -14.23 -1.31
C ARG A 73 -14.57 -13.10 -1.30
N SER A 74 -14.13 -11.86 -1.52
CA SER A 74 -15.04 -10.71 -1.61
C SER A 74 -16.05 -10.88 -2.75
N ARG A 75 -15.59 -11.29 -3.94
CA ARG A 75 -16.46 -11.57 -5.09
C ARG A 75 -17.50 -12.65 -4.78
N GLN A 76 -17.08 -13.75 -4.14
CA GLN A 76 -18.00 -14.80 -3.71
C GLN A 76 -19.06 -14.28 -2.75
N LEU A 77 -18.67 -13.45 -1.78
CA LEU A 77 -19.62 -12.85 -0.84
C LEU A 77 -20.61 -11.92 -1.53
N PHE A 78 -20.15 -11.13 -2.52
CA PHE A 78 -21.03 -10.28 -3.33
C PHE A 78 -22.04 -11.09 -4.14
N GLN A 79 -21.63 -12.20 -4.75
CA GLN A 79 -22.56 -13.06 -5.49
C GLN A 79 -23.62 -13.68 -4.56
N VAL A 80 -23.21 -14.10 -3.36
CA VAL A 80 -24.15 -14.65 -2.36
C VAL A 80 -25.12 -13.58 -1.88
N SER A 81 -24.64 -12.35 -1.60
CA SER A 81 -25.51 -11.27 -1.14
C SER A 81 -26.48 -10.81 -2.23
N GLU A 82 -26.01 -10.70 -3.47
CA GLU A 82 -26.84 -10.36 -4.63
C GLU A 82 -27.96 -11.39 -4.81
N ARG A 83 -27.63 -12.68 -4.77
CA ARG A 83 -28.64 -13.75 -4.87
C ARG A 83 -29.70 -13.65 -3.77
N ARG A 84 -29.27 -13.44 -2.51
CA ARG A 84 -30.20 -13.29 -1.38
C ARG A 84 -31.10 -12.06 -1.54
N LEU A 85 -30.56 -10.96 -2.07
CA LEU A 85 -31.34 -9.76 -2.34
C LEU A 85 -32.39 -10.01 -3.41
N GLN A 86 -32.02 -10.68 -4.50
CA GLN A 86 -32.96 -11.07 -5.56
C GLN A 86 -34.08 -11.99 -5.04
N GLU A 87 -33.73 -12.98 -4.20
CA GLU A 87 -34.70 -13.87 -3.57
C GLU A 87 -35.66 -13.08 -2.65
N SER A 88 -35.14 -12.14 -1.85
CA SER A 88 -35.96 -11.26 -1.00
C SER A 88 -36.89 -10.35 -1.81
N ASP A 89 -36.39 -9.72 -2.86
CA ASP A 89 -37.18 -8.87 -3.75
C ASP A 89 -38.27 -9.67 -4.46
N ALA A 90 -37.98 -10.91 -4.88
CA ALA A 90 -38.97 -11.80 -5.48
C ALA A 90 -40.10 -12.15 -4.49
N LEU A 91 -39.77 -12.41 -3.22
CA LEU A 91 -40.77 -12.64 -2.16
C LEU A 91 -41.63 -11.40 -1.92
N ARG A 92 -41.00 -10.22 -1.83
CA ARG A 92 -41.70 -8.94 -1.64
C ARG A 92 -42.64 -8.63 -2.81
N ARG A 93 -42.25 -8.93 -4.06
CA ARG A 93 -43.12 -8.75 -5.24
C ARG A 93 -44.29 -9.74 -5.28
N ARG A 94 -44.14 -10.93 -4.71
CA ARG A 94 -45.21 -11.94 -4.60
C ARG A 94 -46.20 -11.66 -3.47
N THR A 95 -45.79 -10.87 -2.49
CA THR A 95 -46.68 -10.45 -1.41
C THR A 95 -47.51 -9.28 -1.93
N PRO A 96 -48.84 -9.43 -2.06
CA PRO A 96 -49.68 -8.30 -2.45
C PRO A 96 -49.52 -7.17 -1.42
N PRO A 97 -49.64 -5.89 -1.83
CA PRO A 97 -49.71 -4.81 -0.86
C PRO A 97 -50.83 -5.13 0.15
N PRO A 98 -50.67 -4.76 1.43
CA PRO A 98 -51.77 -4.89 2.37
C PRO A 98 -52.99 -4.21 1.74
N GLU A 99 -54.09 -4.96 1.61
CA GLU A 99 -55.39 -4.41 1.24
C GLU A 99 -55.59 -3.13 2.05
N PRO A 100 -56.03 -2.01 1.44
CA PRO A 100 -56.32 -0.81 2.21
C PRO A 100 -57.35 -1.21 3.26
N THR A 101 -56.91 -1.29 4.52
CA THR A 101 -57.77 -1.55 5.65
C THR A 101 -58.79 -0.42 5.63
N VAL A 102 -59.99 -0.71 5.16
CA VAL A 102 -61.13 0.18 5.36
C VAL A 102 -61.31 0.22 6.87
N GLU A 103 -60.79 1.27 7.49
CA GLU A 103 -60.96 1.46 8.93
C GLU A 103 -62.47 1.45 9.21
N PRO A 104 -62.98 0.54 10.06
CA PRO A 104 -64.34 0.67 10.53
C PRO A 104 -64.43 2.02 11.26
N PRO A 105 -65.49 2.81 11.02
CA PRO A 105 -65.60 4.11 11.64
C PRO A 105 -65.70 3.91 13.15
N ASN A 106 -64.67 4.38 13.84
CA ASN A 106 -64.66 4.72 15.25
C ASN A 106 -64.69 3.54 16.25
N ALA A 107 -63.50 3.18 16.73
CA ALA A 107 -63.33 2.68 18.10
C ALA A 107 -62.00 3.22 18.64
N SER A 108 -62.08 4.46 19.10
CA SER A 108 -61.43 5.00 20.30
C SER A 108 -60.01 4.51 20.64
N ALA A 109 -59.10 5.48 20.63
CA ALA A 109 -57.74 5.39 21.10
C ALA A 109 -57.60 4.73 22.49
N GLU A 110 -56.90 3.58 22.54
CA GLU A 110 -56.19 3.16 23.74
C GLU A 110 -54.73 2.89 23.39
N ARG A 111 -53.92 3.93 23.63
CA ARG A 111 -52.47 3.92 23.48
C ARG A 111 -51.90 3.18 24.69
N ALA A 112 -51.44 1.94 24.52
CA ALA A 112 -50.75 1.20 25.57
C ALA A 112 -49.42 1.90 25.93
N PRO A 113 -49.13 2.19 27.21
CA PRO A 113 -47.87 2.80 27.60
C PRO A 113 -46.79 1.72 27.67
N TRP A 114 -45.77 1.86 26.83
CA TRP A 114 -44.55 1.06 26.92
C TRP A 114 -43.95 1.16 28.34
N ARG A 115 -43.76 0.02 29.00
CA ARG A 115 -42.92 -0.08 30.21
C ARG A 115 -41.53 -0.57 29.77
N GLY A 116 -40.58 0.36 29.72
CA GLY A 116 -39.16 0.02 29.60
C GLY A 116 -38.59 -0.39 30.96
N ASN A 117 -37.74 -1.41 30.95
CA ASN A 117 -36.70 -1.67 31.95
C ASN A 117 -35.37 -1.58 31.22
#